data_AF-A0A015MB00-F1
#
_entry.id   AF-A0A015MB00-F1
#
_cell.length_a   1.000
_cell.length_b   1.000
_cell.length_c   1.000
_cell.angle_alpha   90.00
_cell.angle_beta   90.00
_cell.angle_gamma   90.00
#
_symmetry.space_group_name_H-M   'P 1'
#
loop_
_entity.id
_entity.type
_entity.pdbx_description
1 polymer ?
#
loop_
_entity_poly.entity_id
_entity_poly.type
_entity_poly.pdbx_seq_one_letter_code
_entity_poly.pdbx_strand_id
1 'polypeptide(L)'
;MSMDKSRTPNEEALDFVSKFNENYFHSVTYYLSSFIKDGFLKDLFEKNPSVPKDKAQILIERFGDSANPTNFAAQAQATNIQPTTLSLIFSIALYSASRSWDDFSTQYYCKFGDTGDDDDDDDRNLRILMIT
;
A
#
# COMPACT_ATOMS: atom_id res chain seq x y z
N MET A 1 -23.63 38.96 -9.07
CA MET A 1 -23.33 37.55 -8.74
C MET A 1 -22.75 36.91 -10.00
N SER A 2 -21.45 36.62 -10.01
CA SER A 2 -20.78 35.98 -11.16
C SER A 2 -21.00 34.47 -11.04
N MET A 3 -21.54 33.86 -12.11
CA MET A 3 -21.85 32.44 -12.16
C MET A 3 -20.61 31.59 -11.88
N ASP A 4 -20.80 30.62 -11.00
CA ASP A 4 -19.88 29.54 -10.69
C ASP A 4 -19.42 28.85 -11.98
N LYS A 5 -18.10 28.75 -12.18
CA LYS A 5 -17.52 28.00 -13.30
C LYS A 5 -17.69 26.53 -12.97
N SER A 6 -18.86 25.98 -13.28
CA SER A 6 -19.12 24.54 -13.22
C SER A 6 -17.97 23.81 -13.89
N ARG A 7 -17.18 23.06 -13.11
CA ARG A 7 -16.18 22.15 -13.66
C ARG A 7 -16.93 21.19 -14.58
N THR A 8 -16.67 21.23 -15.88
CA THR A 8 -17.22 20.23 -16.80
C THR A 8 -16.72 18.87 -16.30
N PRO A 9 -17.60 17.91 -15.95
CA PRO A 9 -17.16 16.62 -15.47
C PRO A 9 -16.35 15.92 -16.57
N ASN A 10 -15.15 15.44 -16.24
CA ASN A 10 -14.43 14.53 -17.13
C ASN A 10 -15.06 13.14 -16.93
N GLU A 11 -15.97 12.76 -17.83
CA GLU A 11 -16.71 11.49 -17.78
C GLU A 11 -15.76 10.28 -17.76
N GLU A 12 -14.64 10.33 -18.48
CA GLU A 12 -13.65 9.25 -18.49
C GLU A 12 -12.92 9.09 -17.15
N ALA A 13 -12.62 10.21 -16.48
CA ALA A 13 -12.03 10.18 -15.15
C ALA A 13 -13.02 9.65 -14.11
N LEU A 14 -14.31 10.00 -14.24
CA LEU A 14 -15.36 9.48 -13.37
C LEU A 14 -15.58 7.97 -13.58
N ASP A 15 -15.62 7.51 -14.83
CA ASP A 15 -15.71 6.09 -15.16
C ASP A 15 -14.49 5.30 -14.64
N PHE A 16 -13.29 5.87 -14.76
CA PHE A 16 -12.06 5.28 -14.21
C PHE A 16 -12.15 5.10 -12.68
N VAL A 17 -12.52 6.16 -11.95
CA VAL A 17 -12.65 6.10 -10.48
C VAL A 17 -13.72 5.08 -10.07
N SER A 18 -14.85 5.04 -10.78
CA SER A 18 -15.92 4.07 -10.54
C SER A 18 -15.43 2.63 -10.67
N LYS A 19 -14.74 2.30 -11.77
CA LYS A 19 -14.14 0.98 -12.00
C LYS A 19 -13.08 0.63 -10.98
N PHE A 20 -12.29 1.61 -10.55
CA PHE A 20 -11.25 1.36 -9.56
C PHE A 20 -11.83 0.95 -8.20
N ASN A 21 -13.04 1.35 -7.85
CA ASN A 21 -13.67 0.91 -6.60
C ASN A 21 -13.81 -0.62 -6.53
N GLU A 22 -14.10 -1.28 -7.66
CA GLU A 22 -14.12 -2.75 -7.74
C GLU A 22 -12.70 -3.33 -7.63
N ASN A 23 -11.74 -2.72 -8.31
CA ASN A 23 -10.34 -3.14 -8.27
C ASN A 23 -9.68 -2.92 -6.90
N TYR A 24 -10.12 -1.91 -6.13
CA TYR A 24 -9.57 -1.56 -4.83
C TYR A 24 -9.63 -2.74 -3.86
N PHE A 25 -10.79 -3.40 -3.76
CA PHE A 25 -10.94 -4.56 -2.87
C PHE A 25 -10.11 -5.75 -3.34
N HIS A 26 -9.97 -5.93 -4.66
CA HIS A 26 -9.09 -6.95 -5.22
C HIS A 26 -7.63 -6.70 -4.85
N SER A 27 -7.14 -5.46 -5.05
CA SER A 27 -5.78 -5.04 -4.71
C SER A 27 -5.50 -5.15 -3.20
N VAL A 28 -6.42 -4.70 -2.35
CA VAL A 28 -6.30 -4.87 -0.89
C VAL A 28 -6.23 -6.34 -0.50
N THR A 29 -7.09 -7.19 -1.08
CA THR A 29 -7.07 -8.64 -0.82
C THR A 29 -5.77 -9.28 -1.27
N TYR A 30 -5.24 -8.86 -2.41
CA TYR A 30 -3.95 -9.31 -2.92
C TYR A 30 -2.81 -8.95 -1.96
N TYR A 31 -2.73 -7.70 -1.51
CA TYR A 31 -1.68 -7.26 -0.58
C TYR A 31 -1.82 -7.93 0.80
N LEU A 32 -3.02 -8.09 1.33
CA LEU A 32 -3.22 -8.85 2.58
C LEU A 32 -2.79 -10.31 2.43
N SER A 33 -3.10 -10.94 1.29
CA SER A 33 -2.70 -12.32 1.01
C SER A 33 -1.17 -12.47 0.88
N SER A 34 -0.47 -11.39 0.51
CA SER A 34 0.99 -11.43 0.35
C SER A 34 1.71 -11.78 1.65
N PHE A 35 1.22 -11.32 2.81
CA PHE A 35 1.80 -11.63 4.14
C PHE A 35 1.75 -13.12 4.52
N ILE A 36 0.84 -13.87 3.90
CA ILE A 36 0.77 -15.33 4.05
C ILE A 36 1.77 -15.97 3.07
N LYS A 37 1.75 -15.52 1.81
CA LYS A 37 2.55 -16.10 0.72
C LYS A 37 4.04 -15.90 0.90
N ASP A 38 4.45 -14.74 1.39
CA ASP A 38 5.86 -14.39 1.61
C ASP A 38 6.41 -14.91 2.95
N GLY A 39 5.57 -15.58 3.75
CA GLY A 39 5.97 -16.15 5.03
C GLY A 39 6.07 -15.15 6.17
N PHE A 40 5.73 -13.87 5.98
CA PHE A 40 5.82 -12.85 7.03
C PHE A 40 5.10 -13.26 8.32
N LEU A 41 3.85 -13.74 8.22
CA LEU A 41 3.10 -14.19 9.40
C LEU A 41 3.71 -15.43 10.05
N LYS A 42 4.29 -16.33 9.25
CA LYS A 42 5.03 -17.49 9.79
C LYS A 42 6.22 -17.02 10.60
N ASP A 43 6.98 -16.06 10.08
CA ASP A 43 8.17 -15.53 10.75
C ASP A 43 7.82 -14.77 12.03
N LEU A 44 6.75 -13.97 12.01
CA LEU A 44 6.30 -13.21 13.18
C LEU A 44 5.81 -14.09 14.33
N PHE A 45 5.27 -15.28 14.01
CA PHE A 45 4.68 -16.21 14.98
C PHE A 45 5.47 -17.52 15.15
N GLU A 46 6.71 -17.58 14.66
CA GLU A 46 7.61 -18.71 14.89
C GLU A 46 7.77 -18.97 16.40
N LYS A 47 7.63 -20.23 16.81
CA LYS A 47 7.64 -20.66 18.22
C LYS A 47 8.91 -21.41 18.59
N ASN A 48 9.82 -21.63 17.64
CA ASN A 48 11.08 -22.31 17.89
C ASN A 48 11.91 -21.58 18.98
N PRO A 49 12.10 -22.17 20.17
CA PRO A 49 12.83 -21.52 21.26
C PRO A 49 14.31 -21.27 20.94
N SER A 50 14.87 -22.03 20.01
CA SER A 50 16.29 -21.93 19.61
C SER A 50 16.59 -20.72 18.74
N VAL A 51 15.57 -20.04 18.22
CA VAL A 51 15.71 -18.80 17.43
C VAL A 51 14.70 -17.78 17.98
N PRO A 52 15.01 -17.12 19.11
CA PRO A 52 14.14 -16.06 19.64
C PRO A 52 14.02 -14.95 18.58
N LYS A 53 12.80 -14.71 18.11
CA LYS A 53 12.51 -13.62 17.17
C LYS A 53 11.95 -12.42 17.92
N ASP A 54 12.56 -11.27 17.75
CA ASP A 54 12.01 -10.00 18.23
C ASP A 54 10.87 -9.56 17.31
N LYS A 55 9.64 -9.76 17.78
CA LYS A 55 8.43 -9.41 17.02
C LYS A 55 8.28 -7.91 16.81
N ALA A 56 8.75 -7.10 17.75
CA ALA A 56 8.70 -5.64 17.61
C ALA A 56 9.64 -5.21 16.49
N GLN A 57 10.86 -5.74 16.47
CA GLN A 57 11.83 -5.48 15.42
C GLN A 57 11.31 -5.92 14.05
N ILE A 58 10.75 -7.12 13.92
CA ILE A 58 10.18 -7.62 12.65
C ILE A 58 9.07 -6.70 12.12
N LEU A 59 8.19 -6.20 13.00
CA LEU A 59 7.14 -5.25 12.62
C LEU A 59 7.71 -3.91 12.14
N ILE A 60 8.72 -3.38 12.85
CA ILE A 60 9.38 -2.12 12.50
C ILE A 60 10.16 -2.26 11.18
N GLU A 61 10.88 -3.37 10.98
CA GLU A 61 11.60 -3.63 9.73
C GLU A 61 10.66 -3.71 8.53
N ARG A 62 9.45 -4.28 8.71
CA ARG A 62 8.48 -4.44 7.62
C ARG A 62 7.65 -3.18 7.34
N PHE A 63 7.30 -2.43 8.38
CA PHE A 63 6.29 -1.36 8.29
C PHE A 63 6.77 0.02 8.79
N GLY A 64 8.02 0.12 9.26
CA GLY A 64 8.61 1.33 9.81
C GLY A 64 8.26 1.61 11.28
N ASP A 65 8.79 2.72 11.80
CA ASP A 65 8.69 3.08 13.22
C ASP A 65 7.24 3.26 13.72
N SER A 66 6.30 3.59 12.83
CA SER A 66 4.88 3.68 13.19
C SER A 66 4.31 2.34 13.67
N ALA A 67 4.89 1.22 13.23
CA ALA A 67 4.50 -0.11 13.65
C ALA A 67 5.14 -0.56 14.97
N ASN A 68 5.93 0.29 15.64
CA ASN A 68 6.46 -0.04 16.95
C ASN A 68 5.31 -0.34 17.93
N PRO A 69 5.26 -1.56 18.54
CA PRO A 69 4.20 -1.92 19.48
C PRO A 69 4.04 -0.95 20.67
N THR A 70 5.09 -0.24 21.06
CA THR A 70 5.04 0.77 22.13
C THR A 70 4.08 1.92 21.80
N ASN A 71 3.89 2.26 20.52
CA ASN A 71 2.95 3.29 20.10
C ASN A 71 1.48 2.92 20.42
N PHE A 72 1.21 1.64 20.68
CA PHE A 72 -0.13 1.11 20.92
C PHE A 72 -0.40 0.80 22.40
N ALA A 73 0.51 1.15 23.33
CA ALA A 73 0.41 0.77 24.74
C ALA A 73 -0.88 1.25 25.43
N ALA A 74 -1.27 2.52 25.22
CA ALA A 74 -2.50 3.07 25.80
C ALA A 74 -3.75 2.35 25.27
N GLN A 75 -3.80 2.10 23.96
CA GLN A 75 -4.92 1.41 23.34
C GLN A 75 -5.00 -0.06 23.77
N ALA A 76 -3.85 -0.73 23.84
CA ALA A 76 -3.71 -2.09 24.33
C ALA A 76 -4.27 -2.26 25.74
N GLN A 77 -3.99 -1.30 26.62
CA GLN A 77 -4.54 -1.26 27.98
C GLN A 77 -6.07 -1.04 27.96
N ALA A 78 -6.56 -0.10 27.15
CA ALA A 78 -7.98 0.21 27.06
C ALA A 78 -8.82 -0.94 26.47
N THR A 79 -8.27 -1.71 25.52
CA THR A 79 -8.98 -2.79 24.82
C THR A 79 -8.67 -4.18 25.37
N ASN A 80 -7.70 -4.33 26.28
CA ASN A 80 -7.17 -5.60 26.74
C ASN A 80 -6.66 -6.50 25.59
N ILE A 81 -5.97 -5.91 24.62
CA ILE A 81 -5.35 -6.61 23.48
C ILE A 81 -3.84 -6.39 23.55
N GLN A 82 -3.05 -7.40 23.18
CA GLN A 82 -1.60 -7.28 23.15
C GLN A 82 -1.15 -6.16 22.17
N PRO A 83 -0.19 -5.30 22.55
CA PRO A 83 0.28 -4.20 21.69
C PRO A 83 0.80 -4.66 20.33
N THR A 84 1.47 -5.82 20.28
CA THR A 84 1.95 -6.44 19.03
C THR A 84 0.81 -6.84 18.09
N THR A 85 -0.31 -7.31 18.64
CA THR A 85 -1.50 -7.64 17.84
C THR A 85 -2.14 -6.38 17.27
N LEU A 86 -2.26 -5.31 18.06
CA LEU A 86 -2.79 -4.03 17.58
C LEU A 86 -1.91 -3.41 16.51
N SER A 87 -0.59 -3.39 16.74
CA SER A 87 0.39 -2.94 15.74
C SER A 87 0.25 -3.73 14.44
N LEU A 88 0.18 -5.07 14.51
CA LEU A 88 0.04 -5.92 13.33
C LEU A 88 -1.24 -5.57 12.54
N ILE A 89 -2.40 -5.54 13.20
CA ILE A 89 -3.70 -5.26 12.56
C ILE A 89 -3.66 -3.87 11.88
N PHE A 90 -3.19 -2.86 12.60
CA PHE A 90 -3.09 -1.51 12.07
C PHE A 90 -2.14 -1.45 10.86
N SER A 91 -0.97 -2.06 10.96
CA SER A 91 0.07 -1.98 9.95
C SER A 91 -0.29 -2.74 8.67
N ILE A 92 -0.87 -3.94 8.77
CA ILE A 92 -1.29 -4.68 7.57
C ILE A 92 -2.43 -3.99 6.84
N ALA A 93 -3.37 -3.36 7.57
CA ALA A 93 -4.47 -2.62 6.99
C ALA A 93 -3.96 -1.35 6.29
N LEU A 94 -3.12 -0.57 6.97
CA LEU A 94 -2.54 0.65 6.42
C LEU A 94 -1.64 0.36 5.22
N TYR A 95 -0.77 -0.65 5.31
CA TYR A 95 0.08 -1.07 4.19
C TYR A 95 -0.75 -1.47 2.97
N SER A 96 -1.76 -2.32 3.15
CA SER A 96 -2.57 -2.81 2.02
C SER A 96 -3.39 -1.69 1.38
N ALA A 97 -3.93 -0.77 2.18
CA ALA A 97 -4.63 0.41 1.68
C ALA A 97 -3.67 1.36 0.94
N SER A 98 -2.49 1.63 1.50
CA SER A 98 -1.47 2.48 0.88
C SER A 98 -1.01 1.91 -0.46
N ARG A 99 -0.71 0.61 -0.52
CA ARG A 99 -0.28 -0.04 -1.78
C ARG A 99 -1.37 -0.07 -2.84
N SER A 100 -2.64 -0.18 -2.42
CA SER A 100 -3.80 -0.06 -3.33
C SER A 100 -3.95 1.39 -3.84
N TRP A 101 -3.70 2.38 -2.99
CA TRP A 101 -3.68 3.78 -3.38
C TRP A 101 -2.52 4.13 -4.31
N ASP A 102 -1.32 3.58 -4.09
CA ASP A 102 -0.18 3.75 -4.98
C ASP A 102 -0.50 3.20 -6.39
N ASP A 103 -1.13 2.04 -6.47
CA ASP A 103 -1.60 1.43 -7.72
C ASP A 103 -2.65 2.32 -8.42
N PHE A 104 -3.65 2.81 -7.67
CA PHE A 104 -4.63 3.77 -8.16
C PHE A 104 -3.98 5.02 -8.74
N SER A 105 -3.17 5.69 -7.93
CA SER A 105 -2.60 7.00 -8.24
C SER A 105 -1.64 6.92 -9.42
N THR A 106 -0.86 5.84 -9.52
CA THR A 106 0.00 5.56 -10.67
C THR A 106 -0.83 5.41 -11.95
N GLN A 107 -1.86 4.55 -11.94
CA GLN A 107 -2.70 4.34 -13.12
C GLN A 107 -3.48 5.60 -13.51
N TYR A 108 -3.98 6.35 -12.52
CA TYR A 108 -4.67 7.62 -12.74
C TYR A 108 -3.73 8.65 -13.38
N TYR A 109 -2.53 8.81 -12.83
CA TYR A 109 -1.54 9.76 -13.34
C TYR A 109 -1.06 9.38 -14.75
N CYS A 110 -0.80 8.10 -15.02
CA CYS A 110 -0.43 7.67 -16.38
C CYS A 110 -1.54 7.93 -17.41
N LYS A 111 -2.82 7.92 -17.00
CA LYS A 111 -3.96 8.10 -17.91
C LYS A 111 -4.37 9.56 -18.09
N PHE A 112 -4.30 10.36 -17.03
CA PHE A 112 -4.86 11.72 -17.00
C PHE A 112 -3.84 12.78 -16.60
N GLY A 113 -2.65 12.39 -16.16
CA GLY A 113 -1.56 13.31 -15.88
C GLY A 113 -1.02 13.89 -17.18
N ASP A 114 -0.82 15.20 -17.18
CA ASP A 114 -0.09 15.86 -18.25
C ASP A 114 1.39 15.52 -18.09
N THR A 115 1.89 14.58 -18.89
CA THR A 115 3.31 14.20 -18.93
C THR A 115 4.14 15.15 -19.78
N GLY A 116 3.54 16.20 -20.36
CA GLY A 116 4.14 16.96 -21.45
C GLY A 116 4.16 16.13 -22.73
N ASP A 117 3.98 16.79 -23.87
CA ASP A 117 4.44 16.22 -25.14
C ASP A 117 5.97 16.18 -25.06
N ASP A 118 6.52 15.06 -24.58
CA ASP A 118 7.88 14.67 -24.95
C ASP A 118 7.80 14.26 -26.43
N ASP A 119 7.75 15.27 -27.31
CA ASP A 119 8.12 15.17 -28.74
C ASP A 119 9.62 14.87 -28.84
N ASP A 120 10.07 13.79 -28.20
CA ASP A 120 11.35 13.14 -28.43
C ASP A 120 11.07 11.66 -28.78
N ASP A 121 10.22 11.48 -29.80
CA ASP A 121 10.29 10.32 -30.69
C ASP A 121 11.64 10.39 -31.43
N ASP A 122 12.70 9.92 -30.78
CA ASP A 122 13.78 9.21 -31.44
C ASP A 122 14.66 8.45 -30.42
N ASP A 123 14.66 7.12 -30.57
CA ASP A 123 15.67 6.17 -30.08
C ASP A 123 15.82 5.93 -28.57
N ARG A 124 14.94 5.07 -28.02
CA ARG A 124 15.33 4.15 -26.91
C ARG A 124 14.95 2.70 -27.16
N ASN A 125 15.28 2.21 -28.35
CA ASN A 125 15.39 0.79 -28.66
C ASN A 125 16.64 0.13 -28.02
N LEU A 126 17.11 0.55 -26.83
CA LEU A 126 18.39 0.07 -26.30
C LEU A 126 18.53 0.09 -24.76
N ARG A 127 17.60 -0.52 -23.99
CA ARG A 127 17.91 -0.98 -22.61
C ARG A 127 17.25 -2.32 -22.19
N ILE A 128 16.81 -3.15 -23.14
CA ILE A 128 16.43 -4.56 -22.90
C ILE A 128 17.65 -5.52 -23.00
N LEU A 129 18.88 -5.00 -23.03
CA LEU A 129 20.09 -5.82 -23.09
C LEU A 129 21.14 -5.38 -22.06
N MET A 130 20.86 -5.50 -20.76
CA MET A 130 21.90 -5.58 -19.72
C MET A 130 21.44 -6.25 -18.40
N ILE A 131 20.43 -7.11 -18.43
CA ILE A 131 20.12 -7.99 -17.28
C ILE A 131 19.79 -9.39 -17.78
N THR A 132 20.84 -10.12 -18.18
CA THR A 132 20.96 -11.59 -18.14
C THR A 132 22.43 -11.91 -17.91
#